data_AF-A0A5P9P056-F1
#
_entry.id   AF-A0A5P9P056-F1
#
_cell.length_a   1.000
_cell.length_b   1.000
_cell.length_c   1.000
_cell.angle_alpha   90.00
_cell.angle_beta   90.00
_cell.angle_gamma   90.00
#
_symmetry.space_group_name_H-M   'P 1'
#
loop_
_entity.id
_entity.type
_entity.pdbx_description
1 polymer ?
#
loop_
_entity_poly.entity_id
_entity_poly.type
_entity_poly.pdbx_seq_one_letter_code
_entity_poly.pdbx_strand_id
1 'polypeptide(L)'
;MSEPDREPTETPTTDKSEAKADTKSMARNWLGIAVVSILALLVLTLGMLQWTGLVDVFAPIAETEGQQWGAFFVLALVVIVLGGWSWKAIVS
;
A
#
# COMPACT_ATOMS: atom_id res chain seq x y z
N MET A 1 -40.28 3.93 -29.26
CA MET A 1 -38.91 4.07 -29.80
C MET A 1 -38.28 5.22 -29.05
N SER A 2 -37.53 4.93 -27.97
CA SER A 2 -36.08 4.66 -27.97
C SER A 2 -35.31 5.96 -27.83
N GLU A 3 -35.19 6.45 -26.59
CA GLU A 3 -33.98 7.17 -26.20
C GLU A 3 -33.04 6.12 -25.60
N PRO A 4 -31.89 5.85 -26.23
CA PRO A 4 -30.95 4.89 -25.69
C PRO A 4 -30.32 5.47 -24.42
N ASP A 5 -30.31 4.66 -23.36
CA ASP A 5 -29.46 4.83 -22.19
C ASP A 5 -28.04 5.20 -22.63
N ARG A 6 -27.66 6.45 -22.39
CA ARG A 6 -26.27 6.89 -22.53
C ARG A 6 -25.50 6.39 -21.32
N GLU A 7 -25.02 5.15 -21.40
CA GLU A 7 -23.91 4.71 -20.56
C GLU A 7 -22.68 5.59 -20.87
N PRO A 8 -22.02 6.20 -19.86
CA PRO A 8 -20.96 7.18 -20.07
C PRO A 8 -19.61 6.50 -20.36
N THR A 9 -19.53 5.70 -21.42
CA THR A 9 -18.28 5.10 -21.94
C THR A 9 -17.92 5.62 -23.35
N GLU A 10 -18.56 6.70 -23.82
CA GLU A 10 -18.44 7.22 -25.20
C GLU A 10 -17.29 8.21 -25.45
N THR A 11 -16.07 7.93 -25.00
CA THR A 11 -14.90 8.46 -25.72
C THR A 11 -14.00 7.31 -26.14
N PRO A 12 -13.98 6.96 -27.44
CA PRO A 12 -12.96 6.05 -27.94
C PRO A 12 -11.61 6.71 -27.65
N THR A 13 -10.74 6.02 -26.92
CA THR A 13 -9.33 6.41 -26.83
C THR A 13 -8.80 6.41 -28.27
N THR A 14 -8.69 7.62 -28.83
CA THR A 14 -8.48 7.78 -30.28
C THR A 14 -7.02 7.45 -30.64
N ASP A 15 -6.16 7.36 -29.63
CA ASP A 15 -4.75 7.05 -29.76
C ASP A 15 -4.27 5.93 -28.82
N LYS A 16 -3.52 4.97 -29.38
CA LYS A 16 -2.88 3.90 -28.58
C LYS A 16 -1.88 4.44 -27.57
N SER A 17 -1.38 5.67 -27.75
CA SER A 17 -0.50 6.33 -26.78
C SER A 17 -1.25 6.84 -25.56
N GLU A 18 -2.48 7.31 -25.73
CA GLU A 18 -3.32 7.88 -24.68
C GLU A 18 -3.78 6.78 -23.71
N ALA A 19 -4.29 5.67 -24.25
CA ALA A 19 -4.65 4.48 -23.46
C ALA A 19 -3.47 3.89 -22.68
N LYS A 20 -2.24 3.96 -23.21
CA LYS A 20 -1.03 3.49 -22.53
C LYS A 20 -0.60 4.42 -21.39
N ALA A 21 -0.77 5.73 -21.55
CA ALA A 21 -0.45 6.70 -20.52
C ALA A 21 -1.41 6.55 -19.32
N ASP A 22 -2.71 6.42 -19.59
CA ASP A 22 -3.72 6.20 -18.56
C ASP A 22 -3.53 4.87 -17.83
N THR A 23 -3.27 3.79 -18.57
CA THR A 23 -2.97 2.48 -17.96
C THR A 23 -1.71 2.53 -17.10
N LYS A 24 -0.67 3.26 -17.52
CA LYS A 24 0.58 3.38 -16.76
C LYS A 24 0.39 4.19 -15.48
N SER A 25 -0.41 5.25 -15.54
CA SER A 25 -0.77 6.05 -14.36
C SER A 25 -1.58 5.22 -13.37
N MET A 26 -2.58 4.49 -13.87
CA MET A 26 -3.44 3.62 -13.06
C MET A 26 -2.64 2.46 -12.45
N ALA A 27 -1.80 1.78 -13.22
CA ALA A 27 -0.95 0.70 -12.72
C ALA A 27 0.02 1.16 -11.63
N ARG A 28 0.59 2.37 -11.75
CA ARG A 28 1.47 2.95 -10.73
C ARG A 28 0.73 3.22 -9.41
N ASN A 29 -0.50 3.74 -9.49
CA ASN A 29 -1.32 3.99 -8.31
C ASN A 29 -1.73 2.68 -7.62
N TRP A 30 -2.10 1.65 -8.40
CA TRP A 30 -2.44 0.33 -7.87
C TRP A 30 -1.24 -0.38 -7.22
N LEU A 31 -0.05 -0.22 -7.80
CA LEU A 31 1.18 -0.77 -7.22
C LEU A 31 1.47 -0.15 -5.84
N GLY A 32 1.25 1.14 -5.68
CA GLY A 32 1.40 1.83 -4.39
C GLY A 32 0.48 1.25 -3.31
N ILE A 33 -0.77 0.94 -3.64
CA ILE A 33 -1.71 0.29 -2.71
C ILE A 33 -1.26 -1.14 -2.39
N ALA A 34 -0.88 -1.92 -3.40
CA ALA A 34 -0.46 -3.30 -3.22
C ALA A 34 0.76 -3.42 -2.29
N VAL A 35 1.77 -2.57 -2.50
CA VAL A 35 2.98 -2.54 -1.66
C VAL A 35 2.63 -2.18 -0.22
N VAL A 36 1.83 -1.14 0.00
CA VAL A 36 1.42 -0.72 1.36
C VAL A 36 0.63 -1.82 2.06
N SER A 37 -0.29 -2.50 1.36
CA SER A 37 -1.06 -3.61 1.92
C SER A 37 -0.17 -4.78 2.34
N ILE A 38 0.82 -5.14 1.51
CA ILE A 38 1.80 -6.20 1.86
C ILE A 38 2.60 -5.78 3.08
N LEU A 39 3.10 -4.54 3.13
CA LEU A 39 3.86 -4.04 4.28
C LEU A 39 3.02 -4.00 5.55
N ALA A 40 1.75 -3.60 5.47
CA ALA A 40 0.84 -3.58 6.61
C ALA A 40 0.57 -4.99 7.14
N LEU A 41 0.34 -5.97 6.26
CA LEU A 41 0.19 -7.37 6.64
C LEU A 41 1.46 -7.91 7.30
N LEU A 42 2.64 -7.59 6.75
CA LEU A 42 3.91 -7.97 7.34
C LEU A 42 4.07 -7.39 8.75
N VAL A 43 3.79 -6.10 8.95
CA VAL A 43 3.84 -5.48 10.29
C VAL A 43 2.89 -6.18 11.25
N LEU A 44 1.66 -6.51 10.82
CA LEU A 44 0.71 -7.26 11.63
C LEU A 44 1.23 -8.64 12.02
N THR A 45 1.74 -9.40 11.04
CA THR A 45 2.30 -10.74 11.29
C THR A 45 3.49 -10.68 12.22
N LEU A 46 4.42 -9.74 12.01
CA LEU A 46 5.57 -9.56 12.89
C LEU A 46 5.15 -9.16 14.31
N GLY A 47 4.15 -8.29 14.46
CA GLY A 47 3.59 -7.92 15.75
C GLY A 47 2.96 -9.11 16.48
N MET A 48 2.24 -9.98 15.76
CA MET A 48 1.68 -11.22 16.33
C MET A 48 2.78 -12.21 16.74
N LEU A 49 3.82 -12.37 15.93
CA LEU A 49 4.95 -13.25 16.23
C LEU A 49 5.75 -12.77 17.45
N GLN A 50 5.95 -11.45 17.57
CA GLN A 50 6.61 -10.83 18.71
C GLN A 50 5.74 -10.94 19.98
N TRP A 51 4.43 -10.70 19.87
CA TRP A 51 3.49 -10.83 20.98
C TRP A 51 3.43 -12.26 21.55
N THR A 52 3.48 -13.25 20.68
CA THR A 52 3.47 -14.67 21.09
C THR A 52 4.82 -15.16 21.62
N GLY A 53 5.89 -14.37 21.49
CA GLY A 53 7.26 -14.76 21.84
C GLY A 53 7.81 -15.90 20.98
N LEU A 54 7.16 -16.22 19.85
CA LEU A 54 7.56 -17.31 18.96
C LEU A 54 8.81 -16.97 18.15
N VAL A 55 9.00 -15.68 17.83
CA VAL A 55 10.12 -15.21 17.01
C VAL A 55 10.66 -13.91 17.56
N ASP A 56 11.97 -13.88 17.77
CA ASP A 56 12.69 -12.73 18.28
C ASP A 56 13.30 -11.92 17.11
N VAL A 57 12.40 -11.31 16.30
CA VAL A 57 12.75 -10.71 15.00
C VAL A 57 13.77 -9.58 15.14
N PHE A 58 13.69 -8.83 16.25
CA PHE A 58 14.52 -7.65 16.49
C PHE A 58 15.69 -7.91 17.45
N ALA A 59 15.88 -9.16 17.92
CA ALA A 59 17.01 -9.54 18.78
C ALA A 59 18.39 -9.08 18.29
N PRO A 60 18.71 -9.06 16.97
CA PRO A 60 20.02 -8.60 16.49
C PRO A 60 20.28 -7.09 16.68
N ILE A 61 19.24 -6.29 16.86
CA ILE A 61 19.34 -4.82 16.92
C ILE A 61 18.75 -4.22 18.21
N ALA A 62 18.11 -5.05 19.04
CA ALA A 62 17.46 -4.65 20.29
C ALA A 62 17.61 -5.77 21.32
N GLU A 63 18.38 -5.49 22.36
CA GLU A 63 18.76 -6.46 23.41
C GLU A 63 17.68 -6.61 24.49
N THR A 64 16.77 -5.65 24.60
CA THR A 64 15.71 -5.63 25.62
C THR A 64 14.32 -5.63 25.00
N GLU A 65 13.35 -6.25 25.67
CA GLU A 65 11.95 -6.31 25.22
C GLU A 65 11.38 -4.91 24.91
N GLY A 66 11.66 -3.92 25.76
CA GLY A 66 11.23 -2.54 25.54
C GLY A 66 11.84 -1.91 24.28
N GLN A 67 13.11 -2.20 23.97
CA GLN A 67 13.75 -1.74 22.73
C GLN A 67 13.18 -2.43 21.50
N GLN A 68 12.82 -3.72 21.60
CA GLN A 68 12.21 -4.46 20.49
C GLN A 68 10.83 -3.91 20.16
N TRP A 69 10.01 -3.58 21.16
CA TRP A 69 8.76 -2.86 20.96
C TRP A 69 8.96 -1.46 20.39
N GLY A 70 10.02 -0.76 20.82
CA GLY A 70 10.44 0.51 20.22
C GLY A 70 10.76 0.39 18.73
N ALA A 71 11.58 -0.59 18.34
CA ALA A 71 11.94 -0.86 16.95
C ALA A 71 10.72 -1.23 16.10
N PHE A 72 9.84 -2.08 16.64
CA PHE A 72 8.57 -2.41 16.00
C PHE A 72 7.69 -1.17 15.77
N PHE A 73 7.58 -0.28 16.76
CA PHE A 73 6.80 0.94 16.64
C PHE A 73 7.36 1.88 15.57
N VAL A 74 8.69 2.03 15.50
CA VAL A 74 9.35 2.80 14.44
C VAL A 74 9.04 2.19 13.06
N LEU A 75 9.12 0.87 12.91
CA LEU A 75 8.76 0.18 11.67
C LEU A 75 7.30 0.44 11.28
N ALA A 76 6.37 0.31 12.23
CA ALA A 76 4.95 0.57 12.01
C ALA A 76 4.71 2.01 11.55
N LEU A 77 5.38 2.99 12.18
CA LEU A 77 5.31 4.39 11.77
C LEU A 77 5.81 4.61 10.34
N VAL A 78 6.92 3.97 9.95
CA VAL A 78 7.43 4.04 8.57
C VAL A 78 6.38 3.55 7.58
N VAL A 79 5.74 2.41 7.86
CA VAL A 79 4.68 1.87 7.01
C VAL A 79 3.47 2.80 6.95
N ILE A 80 3.06 3.40 8.08
CA ILE A 80 1.95 4.37 8.11
C ILE A 80 2.29 5.61 7.28
N VAL A 81 3.50 6.16 7.39
CA VAL A 81 3.93 7.31 6.60
C VAL A 81 3.95 6.98 5.11
N LEU A 82 4.47 5.81 4.73
CA LEU A 82 4.45 5.34 3.35
C LEU A 82 3.01 5.12 2.83
N GLY A 83 2.13 4.58 3.66
CA GLY A 83 0.71 4.40 3.35
C GLY A 83 -0.02 5.72 3.16
N GLY A 84 0.18 6.67 4.08
CA GLY A 84 -0.38 8.02 3.99
C GLY A 84 0.13 8.79 2.76
N TRP A 85 1.42 8.66 2.43
CA TRP A 85 1.98 9.27 1.23
C TRP A 85 1.43 8.62 -0.05
N SER A 86 1.30 7.29 -0.07
CA SER A 86 0.69 6.53 -1.17
C SER A 86 -0.74 7.00 -1.42
N TRP A 87 -1.58 7.10 -0.39
CA TRP A 87 -2.95 7.63 -0.55
C TRP A 87 -3.00 9.07 -1.04
N LYS A 88 -2.12 9.95 -0.52
CA LYS A 88 -2.07 11.33 -1.00
C LYS A 88 -1.66 11.41 -2.47
N ALA A 89 -0.76 10.54 -2.93
CA ALA A 89 -0.37 10.45 -4.33
C ALA A 89 -1.46 9.88 -5.27
N ILE A 90 -2.45 9.16 -4.71
CA ILE A 90 -3.57 8.58 -5.47
C ILE A 90 -4.76 9.54 -5.53
N VAL A 91 -5.01 10.28 -4.45
CA VAL A 91 -6.14 11.22 -4.33
C VAL A 91 -5.82 12.61 -4.90
N SER A 92 -4.55 13.01 -4.90
CA SER A 92 -4.05 14.27 -5.51
C SER A 92 -3.87 14.15 -7.02
#